data_AF-C4LAW5-F1
#
_entry.id   AF-C4LAW5-F1
#
_cell.length_a   1.000
_cell.length_b   1.000
_cell.length_c   1.000
_cell.angle_alpha   90.00
_cell.angle_beta   90.00
_cell.angle_gamma   90.00
#
_symmetry.space_group_name_H-M   'P 1'
#
loop_
_entity.id
_entity.type
_entity.pdbx_description
1 polymer ?
#
loop_
_entity_poly.entity_id
_entity_poly.type
_entity_poly.pdbx_seq_one_letter_code
_entity_poly.pdbx_strand_id
1 'polypeptide(L)'
;MNDENNYKNNPLHGVSLKTLLNEMVEHYGFEILFAYLNINCFKTNPSIDSSVKFLKKTDWAREKVEAFYLYQFKSLPRASAEQFELPPRDRIVPQGQMPGEPAELSLEDAERLREKRAQKTAARSQNTGYRSSAGTSFNSPRGSGYSDNRASDSADPWAKWRK
;
A
#
# COMPACT_ATOMS: atom_id res chain seq x y z
N MET A 1 21.16 -20.64 -19.36
CA MET A 1 20.04 -20.02 -20.11
C MET A 1 19.79 -18.67 -19.45
N ASN A 2 19.77 -17.58 -20.21
CA ASN A 2 19.45 -16.26 -19.64
C ASN A 2 17.97 -16.28 -19.29
N ASP A 3 17.66 -16.37 -18.00
CA ASP A 3 16.31 -16.08 -17.51
C ASP A 3 16.08 -14.58 -17.75
N GLU A 4 15.60 -14.25 -18.95
CA GLU A 4 15.11 -12.93 -19.29
C GLU A 4 13.90 -12.67 -18.40
N ASN A 5 14.16 -12.17 -17.20
CA ASN A 5 13.14 -11.64 -16.30
C ASN A 5 12.42 -10.52 -17.07
N ASN A 6 11.27 -10.87 -17.65
CA ASN A 6 10.56 -10.00 -18.56
C ASN A 6 9.76 -8.95 -17.77
N TYR A 7 10.48 -7.96 -17.25
CA TYR A 7 9.89 -6.80 -16.59
C TYR A 7 9.18 -5.86 -17.58
N LYS A 8 9.40 -6.01 -18.90
CA LYS A 8 8.94 -5.06 -19.93
C LYS A 8 7.43 -4.81 -19.93
N ASN A 9 6.63 -5.72 -19.40
CA ASN A 9 5.16 -5.59 -19.41
C ASN A 9 4.61 -4.78 -18.23
N ASN A 10 5.43 -4.40 -17.24
CA ASN A 10 4.94 -3.64 -16.10
C ASN A 10 4.62 -2.19 -16.54
N PRO A 11 3.35 -1.72 -16.40
CA PRO A 11 2.94 -0.38 -16.84
C PRO A 11 3.69 0.78 -16.18
N LEU A 12 4.45 0.53 -15.11
CA LEU A 12 5.28 1.54 -14.45
C LEU A 12 6.62 1.79 -15.15
N HIS A 13 7.05 0.93 -16.08
CA HIS A 13 8.26 1.19 -16.86
C HIS A 13 7.99 2.25 -17.92
N GLY A 14 8.81 3.30 -17.94
CA GLY A 14 8.65 4.42 -18.86
C GLY A 14 7.68 5.52 -18.38
N VAL A 15 6.92 5.30 -17.30
CA VAL A 15 6.02 6.30 -16.73
C VAL A 15 6.69 7.06 -15.59
N SER A 16 6.74 8.38 -15.71
CA SER A 16 7.29 9.24 -14.65
C SER A 16 6.34 9.31 -13.45
N LEU A 17 6.88 9.51 -12.24
CA LEU A 17 6.05 9.69 -11.04
C LEU A 17 5.08 10.87 -11.16
N LYS A 18 5.47 11.92 -11.90
CA LYS A 18 4.61 13.08 -12.15
C LYS A 18 3.45 12.71 -13.06
N THR A 19 3.71 11.97 -14.14
CA THR A 19 2.69 11.51 -15.09
C THR A 19 1.68 10.61 -14.41
N LEU A 20 2.17 9.59 -13.69
CA LEU A 20 1.33 8.67 -12.92
C LEU A 20 0.41 9.39 -11.94
N LEU A 21 0.96 10.35 -11.20
CA LEU A 21 0.20 11.09 -10.19
C LEU A 21 -0.82 12.03 -10.85
N ASN A 22 -0.48 12.62 -12.00
CA ASN A 22 -1.41 13.46 -12.75
C ASN A 22 -2.62 12.66 -13.22
N GLU A 23 -2.41 11.48 -13.82
CA GLU A 23 -3.50 10.58 -14.21
C GLU A 23 -4.39 10.22 -13.02
N MET A 24 -3.80 9.81 -11.90
CA MET A 24 -4.58 9.44 -10.71
C MET A 24 -5.39 10.61 -10.14
N VAL A 25 -4.84 11.82 -10.13
CA VAL A 25 -5.52 13.01 -9.62
C VAL A 25 -6.61 13.48 -10.59
N GLU A 26 -6.39 13.36 -11.90
CA GLU A 26 -7.38 13.71 -12.92
C GLU A 26 -8.61 12.80 -12.82
N HIS A 27 -8.42 11.52 -12.55
CA HIS A 27 -9.51 10.56 -12.42
C HIS A 27 -10.19 10.53 -11.04
N TYR A 28 -9.43 10.62 -9.93
CA TYR A 28 -9.98 10.44 -8.57
C TYR A 28 -9.95 11.71 -7.72
N GLY A 29 -9.11 12.69 -8.04
CA GLY A 29 -8.85 13.84 -7.18
C GLY A 29 -8.07 13.49 -5.90
N PHE A 30 -7.61 14.54 -5.22
CA PHE A 30 -6.77 14.38 -4.01
C PHE A 30 -7.53 13.82 -2.81
N GLU A 31 -8.83 14.11 -2.68
CA GLU A 31 -9.63 13.70 -1.53
C GLU A 31 -9.80 12.19 -1.46
N ILE A 32 -10.15 11.55 -2.58
CA ILE A 32 -10.28 10.09 -2.69
C ILE A 32 -8.92 9.44 -2.47
N LEU A 33 -7.85 9.96 -3.08
CA LEU A 33 -6.51 9.43 -2.88
C LEU A 33 -6.09 9.48 -1.40
N PHE A 34 -6.38 10.58 -0.69
CA PHE A 34 -6.17 10.66 0.74
C PHE A 34 -7.07 9.67 1.53
N ALA A 35 -8.32 9.51 1.11
CA ALA A 35 -9.28 8.60 1.74
C ALA A 35 -8.76 7.16 1.79
N TYR A 36 -8.27 6.66 0.64
CA TYR A 36 -7.79 5.28 0.47
C TYR A 36 -6.33 5.09 0.93
N LEU A 37 -5.42 5.98 0.53
CA LEU A 37 -3.99 5.81 0.80
C LEU A 37 -3.59 6.35 2.16
N ASN A 38 -4.34 7.29 2.73
CA ASN A 38 -4.01 7.95 4.01
C ASN A 38 -2.57 8.50 4.03
N ILE A 39 -2.18 9.23 2.98
CA ILE A 39 -0.87 9.89 2.87
C ILE A 39 -1.07 11.40 2.98
N ASN A 40 -0.41 12.02 3.97
CA ASN A 40 -0.67 13.42 4.33
C ASN A 40 -0.39 14.44 3.22
N CYS A 41 0.48 14.13 2.24
CA CYS A 41 0.74 15.03 1.11
C CYS A 41 -0.50 15.30 0.23
N PHE A 42 -1.50 14.41 0.26
CA PHE A 42 -2.77 14.60 -0.46
C PHE A 42 -3.81 15.37 0.35
N LYS A 43 -3.58 15.61 1.65
CA LYS A 43 -4.47 16.38 2.52
C LYS A 43 -3.97 17.81 2.72
N THR A 44 -2.68 17.97 3.01
CA THR A 44 -2.10 19.26 3.39
C THR A 44 -1.47 19.93 2.17
N ASN A 45 -2.07 21.02 1.69
CA ASN A 45 -1.65 21.74 0.48
C ASN A 45 -1.45 20.82 -0.73
N PRO A 46 -2.52 20.13 -1.17
CA PRO A 46 -2.43 19.17 -2.25
C PRO A 46 -2.02 19.88 -3.55
N SER A 47 -0.85 19.51 -4.07
CA SER A 47 -0.43 19.87 -5.42
C SER A 47 0.42 18.77 -6.03
N ILE A 48 0.45 18.70 -7.36
CA ILE A 48 1.22 17.70 -8.09
C ILE A 48 2.71 17.82 -7.73
N ASP A 49 3.26 19.03 -7.77
CA ASP A 49 4.69 19.24 -7.55
C ASP A 49 5.09 19.02 -6.08
N SER A 50 4.24 19.38 -5.10
CA SER A 50 4.52 19.10 -3.68
C SER A 50 4.47 17.60 -3.40
N SER A 51 3.49 16.90 -3.96
CA SER A 51 3.33 15.45 -3.82
C SER A 51 4.50 14.70 -4.45
N VAL A 52 4.92 15.07 -5.66
CA VAL A 52 6.09 14.45 -6.32
C VAL A 52 7.37 14.66 -5.49
N LYS A 53 7.60 15.87 -4.96
CA LYS A 53 8.75 16.14 -4.08
C LYS A 53 8.71 15.28 -2.82
N PHE A 54 7.53 15.08 -2.22
CA PHE A 54 7.35 14.23 -1.04
C PHE A 54 7.62 12.76 -1.36
N LEU A 55 6.98 12.22 -2.40
CA LEU A 55 7.10 10.81 -2.80
C LEU A 55 8.53 10.46 -3.24
N LYS A 56 9.30 11.40 -3.79
CA LYS A 56 10.74 11.20 -4.06
C LYS A 56 11.57 10.99 -2.80
N LYS A 57 11.17 11.56 -1.66
CA LYS A 57 11.88 11.45 -0.37
C LYS A 57 11.36 10.31 0.51
N THR A 58 10.20 9.76 0.20
CA THR A 58 9.49 8.79 1.05
C THR A 58 9.15 7.56 0.24
N ASP A 59 10.12 6.64 0.14
CA ASP A 59 10.04 5.47 -0.74
C ASP A 59 8.80 4.60 -0.46
N TRP A 60 8.49 4.32 0.81
CA TRP A 60 7.30 3.52 1.16
C TRP A 60 6.00 4.17 0.65
N ALA A 61 5.92 5.50 0.65
CA ALA A 61 4.74 6.22 0.17
C ALA A 61 4.68 6.17 -1.37
N ARG A 62 5.83 6.31 -2.05
CA ARG A 62 5.94 6.14 -3.50
C ARG A 62 5.49 4.76 -3.93
N GLU A 63 6.01 3.71 -3.30
CA GLU A 63 5.63 2.34 -3.61
C GLU A 63 4.14 2.07 -3.35
N LYS A 64 3.58 2.66 -2.30
CA LYS A 64 2.15 2.54 -2.00
C LYS A 64 1.29 3.18 -3.10
N VAL A 65 1.67 4.36 -3.59
CA VAL A 65 1.00 5.04 -4.72
C VAL A 65 1.13 4.25 -6.01
N GLU A 66 2.33 3.73 -6.32
CA GLU A 66 2.58 2.92 -7.51
C GLU A 66 1.80 1.60 -7.49
N ALA A 67 1.72 0.93 -6.34
CA ALA A 67 0.90 -0.27 -6.21
C ALA A 67 -0.59 0.02 -6.36
N PHE A 68 -1.07 1.15 -5.84
CA PHE A 68 -2.44 1.60 -6.07
C PHE A 68 -2.70 1.86 -7.54
N TYR A 69 -1.76 2.49 -8.24
CA TYR A 69 -1.86 2.68 -9.68
C TYR A 69 -2.00 1.34 -10.44
N LEU A 70 -1.20 0.33 -10.10
CA LEU A 70 -1.26 -0.96 -10.77
C LEU A 70 -2.59 -1.70 -10.54
N TYR A 71 -3.06 -1.78 -9.30
CA TYR A 71 -4.19 -2.65 -8.96
C TYR A 71 -5.53 -1.95 -8.98
N GLN A 72 -5.58 -0.66 -8.64
CA GLN A 72 -6.82 0.09 -8.56
C GLN A 72 -7.07 0.90 -9.83
N PHE A 73 -6.04 1.52 -10.40
CA PHE A 73 -6.19 2.35 -11.59
C PHE A 73 -6.02 1.58 -12.91
N LYS A 74 -5.08 0.64 -12.97
CA LYS A 74 -4.88 -0.26 -14.12
C LYS A 74 -5.62 -1.60 -13.97
N SER A 75 -6.33 -1.80 -12.86
CA SER A 75 -7.14 -2.99 -12.58
C SER A 75 -6.43 -4.32 -12.86
N LEU A 76 -5.12 -4.37 -12.63
CA LEU A 76 -4.35 -5.59 -12.82
C LEU A 76 -4.69 -6.62 -11.73
N PRO A 77 -4.62 -7.91 -12.04
CA PRO A 77 -4.80 -8.94 -11.02
C PRO A 77 -3.70 -8.81 -9.95
N ARG A 78 -4.07 -9.16 -8.72
CA ARG A 78 -3.15 -9.11 -7.58
C ARG A 78 -1.95 -10.02 -7.84
N ALA A 79 -0.74 -9.48 -7.66
CA ALA A 79 0.48 -10.26 -7.78
C ALA A 79 0.55 -11.42 -6.76
N SER A 80 1.32 -12.46 -7.06
CA SER A 80 1.62 -13.54 -6.12
C SER A 80 2.26 -12.99 -4.84
N ALA A 81 2.18 -13.76 -3.75
CA ALA A 81 2.74 -13.32 -2.46
C ALA A 81 4.22 -12.95 -2.56
N GLU A 82 5.02 -13.79 -3.22
CA GLU A 82 6.45 -13.58 -3.47
C GLU A 82 6.72 -12.29 -4.26
N GLN A 83 5.98 -12.07 -5.36
CA GLN A 83 6.12 -10.85 -6.17
C GLN A 83 5.61 -9.61 -5.43
N PHE A 84 4.68 -9.77 -4.48
CA PHE A 84 4.16 -8.67 -3.69
C PHE A 84 5.18 -8.17 -2.66
N GLU A 85 6.16 -8.98 -2.25
CA GLU A 85 7.26 -8.53 -1.40
C GLU A 85 8.19 -7.56 -2.14
N LEU A 86 8.31 -7.69 -3.46
CA LEU A 86 9.11 -6.81 -4.29
C LEU A 86 8.48 -5.41 -4.46
N PRO A 87 9.31 -4.36 -4.69
CA PRO A 87 8.85 -3.04 -5.07
C PRO A 87 7.94 -3.11 -6.31
N PRO A 88 6.90 -2.26 -6.42
CA PRO A 88 5.95 -2.31 -7.53
C PRO A 88 6.58 -2.25 -8.92
N ARG A 89 7.69 -1.52 -9.09
CA ARG A 89 8.41 -1.39 -10.36
C ARG A 89 9.22 -2.63 -10.72
N ASP A 90 9.54 -3.48 -9.75
CA ASP A 90 10.34 -4.71 -9.94
C ASP A 90 9.46 -5.96 -10.04
N ARG A 91 8.13 -5.80 -10.05
CA ARG A 91 7.20 -6.92 -10.21
C ARG A 91 7.09 -7.34 -11.66
N ILE A 92 7.02 -8.65 -11.88
CA ILE A 92 6.81 -9.25 -13.19
C ILE A 92 5.30 -9.31 -13.47
N VAL A 93 4.88 -8.72 -14.59
CA VAL A 93 3.51 -8.81 -15.11
C VAL A 93 3.47 -9.80 -16.28
N PRO A 94 2.67 -10.88 -16.23
CA PRO A 94 2.56 -11.85 -17.33
C PRO A 94 2.13 -11.20 -18.65
N GLN A 95 2.71 -11.64 -19.78
CA GLN A 95 2.54 -11.04 -21.12
C GLN A 95 1.08 -10.96 -21.62
N GLY A 96 0.16 -11.78 -21.09
CA GLY A 96 -1.25 -11.76 -21.49
C GLY A 96 -2.15 -10.84 -20.68
N GLN A 97 -1.62 -10.16 -19.65
CA GLN A 97 -2.42 -9.27 -18.81
C GLN A 97 -2.40 -7.85 -19.37
N MET A 98 -3.59 -7.34 -19.70
CA MET A 98 -3.77 -5.97 -20.15
C MET A 98 -4.35 -5.12 -19.02
N PRO A 99 -3.90 -3.86 -18.86
CA PRO A 99 -4.57 -2.92 -17.99
C PRO A 99 -6.06 -2.77 -18.33
N GLY A 100 -6.90 -2.81 -17.30
CA GLY A 100 -8.34 -2.55 -17.42
C GLY A 100 -8.70 -1.09 -17.14
N GLU A 101 -10.00 -0.83 -17.03
CA GLU A 101 -10.52 0.48 -16.64
C GLU A 101 -10.21 0.80 -15.16
N PRO A 102 -10.01 2.08 -14.80
CA PRO A 102 -9.85 2.49 -13.42
C PRO A 102 -11.04 2.05 -12.56
N ALA A 103 -10.76 1.45 -11.41
CA ALA A 103 -11.80 1.05 -10.49
C ALA A 103 -12.59 2.27 -9.99
N GLU A 104 -13.90 2.12 -9.85
CA GLU A 104 -14.75 3.14 -9.25
C GLU A 104 -14.50 3.20 -7.74
N LEU A 105 -14.09 4.36 -7.24
CA LEU A 105 -13.76 4.57 -5.84
C LEU A 105 -14.71 5.57 -5.22
N SER A 106 -15.52 5.13 -4.25
CA SER A 106 -16.38 6.01 -3.47
C SER A 106 -15.71 6.44 -2.17
N LEU A 107 -16.01 7.66 -1.71
CA LEU A 107 -15.62 8.15 -0.38
C LEU A 107 -16.28 7.35 0.74
N GLU A 108 -17.51 6.87 0.53
CA GLU A 108 -18.25 6.06 1.50
C GLU A 108 -17.54 4.72 1.77
N ASP A 109 -17.00 4.10 0.72
CA ASP A 109 -16.25 2.84 0.85
C ASP A 109 -14.92 3.04 1.57
N ALA A 110 -14.29 4.20 1.36
CA ALA A 110 -13.09 4.56 2.12
C ALA A 110 -13.39 4.76 3.62
N GLU A 111 -14.54 5.36 3.95
CA GLU A 111 -14.99 5.54 5.33
C GLU A 111 -15.26 4.19 6.00
N ARG A 112 -16.01 3.30 5.35
CA ARG A 112 -16.23 1.92 5.83
C ARG A 112 -14.92 1.19 6.10
N LEU A 113 -13.93 1.35 5.21
CA LEU A 113 -12.61 0.74 5.40
C LEU A 113 -11.87 1.34 6.60
N ARG A 114 -11.98 2.66 6.83
CA ARG A 114 -11.42 3.35 8.01
C ARG A 114 -12.09 2.90 9.30
N GLU A 115 -13.42 2.82 9.32
CA GLU A 115 -14.19 2.32 10.46
C GLU A 115 -13.82 0.88 10.80
N LYS A 116 -13.76 -0.01 9.81
CA LYS A 116 -13.36 -1.41 9.99
C LYS A 116 -11.95 -1.51 10.59
N ARG A 117 -11.02 -0.65 10.16
CA ARG A 117 -9.67 -0.56 10.74
C ARG A 117 -9.70 -0.05 12.19
N ALA A 118 -10.54 0.94 12.50
CA ALA A 118 -10.69 1.48 13.85
C ALA A 118 -11.31 0.45 14.81
N GLN A 119 -12.39 -0.23 14.40
CA GLN A 119 -13.04 -1.29 15.17
C GLN A 119 -12.08 -2.44 15.48
N LYS A 120 -11.30 -2.93 14.50
CA LYS A 120 -10.30 -4.00 14.72
C LYS A 120 -9.21 -3.56 15.71
N THR A 121 -8.78 -2.30 15.63
CA THR A 121 -7.80 -1.72 16.58
C THR A 121 -8.38 -1.64 18.00
N ALA A 122 -9.63 -1.16 18.13
CA ALA A 122 -10.34 -1.10 19.40
C ALA A 122 -10.53 -2.50 20.02
N ALA A 123 -10.95 -3.49 19.22
CA ALA A 123 -11.09 -4.87 19.67
C ALA A 123 -9.77 -5.46 20.19
N ARG A 124 -8.64 -5.16 19.52
CA ARG A 124 -7.30 -5.57 19.98
C ARG A 124 -6.93 -4.94 21.32
N SER A 125 -7.29 -3.67 21.52
CA SER A 125 -7.07 -2.97 22.80
C SER A 125 -7.86 -3.61 23.95
N GLN A 126 -9.12 -3.97 23.72
CA GLN A 126 -9.97 -4.60 24.75
C GLN A 126 -9.42 -5.96 25.21
N ASN A 127 -8.87 -6.75 24.29
CA ASN A 127 -8.27 -8.06 24.63
C ASN A 127 -6.91 -7.93 25.36
N THR A 128 -6.22 -6.80 25.23
CA THR A 128 -4.92 -6.56 25.91
C THR A 128 -5.10 -6.14 27.37
N GLY A 129 -6.30 -5.70 27.77
CA GLY A 129 -6.63 -5.30 29.15
C GLY A 129 -6.70 -6.43 30.17
N TYR A 130 -6.71 -7.71 29.74
CA TYR A 130 -6.80 -8.86 30.66
C TYR A 130 -5.44 -9.51 30.99
N ARG A 131 -4.32 -9.08 30.37
CA ARG A 131 -2.97 -9.62 30.64
C ARG A 131 -2.07 -8.71 31.48
N SER A 132 -2.62 -7.64 32.04
CA SER A 132 -1.88 -6.67 32.83
C SER A 132 -2.21 -6.81 34.32
N SER A 133 -1.85 -7.95 34.92
CA SER A 133 -1.66 -8.07 36.37
C SER A 133 -0.84 -9.33 36.68
N ALA A 134 0.48 -9.16 36.82
CA ALA A 134 1.35 -9.87 37.77
C ALA A 134 2.84 -9.77 37.36
N GLY A 135 3.58 -8.92 38.07
CA GLY A 135 4.96 -9.12 38.56
C GLY A 135 6.08 -9.69 37.68
N THR A 136 7.13 -8.86 37.53
CA THR A 136 8.57 -9.19 37.66
C THR A 136 9.19 -10.32 36.83
N SER A 137 10.17 -9.98 35.97
CA SER A 137 11.59 -10.26 36.24
C SER A 137 12.52 -9.84 35.09
N PHE A 138 13.70 -9.42 35.51
CA PHE A 138 14.91 -9.11 34.77
C PHE A 138 15.38 -10.30 33.91
N ASN A 139 15.93 -9.97 32.74
CA ASN A 139 16.68 -10.83 31.80
C ASN A 139 15.86 -11.69 30.80
N SER A 140 15.87 -11.28 29.54
CA SER A 140 15.67 -12.18 28.39
C SER A 140 16.66 -11.80 27.28
N PRO A 141 17.41 -12.76 26.71
CA PRO A 141 18.50 -12.45 25.78
C PRO A 141 17.98 -12.01 24.41
N ARG A 142 18.79 -11.20 23.71
CA ARG A 142 18.68 -10.92 22.28
C ARG A 142 18.54 -12.23 21.50
N GLY A 143 17.32 -12.55 21.09
CA GLY A 143 16.99 -13.66 20.19
C GLY A 143 16.38 -13.12 18.91
N SER A 144 17.13 -13.27 17.82
CA SER A 144 16.68 -13.07 16.44
C SER A 144 15.43 -13.89 16.14
N GLY A 145 14.44 -13.29 15.48
CA GLY A 145 13.22 -13.97 15.06
C GLY A 145 12.13 -13.00 14.64
N TYR A 146 12.33 -12.25 13.55
CA TYR A 146 11.23 -11.57 12.87
C TYR A 146 10.37 -12.62 12.16
N SER A 147 9.41 -13.18 12.88
CA SER A 147 8.29 -13.93 12.29
C SER A 147 7.00 -13.20 12.62
N ASP A 148 6.81 -12.02 12.02
CA ASP A 148 5.53 -11.32 12.06
C ASP A 148 4.62 -11.95 11.00
N ASN A 149 3.96 -13.06 11.36
CA ASN A 149 2.91 -13.71 10.58
C ASN A 149 1.63 -12.81 10.53
N ARG A 150 1.75 -11.58 10.02
CA ARG A 150 0.64 -10.62 9.83
C ARG A 150 -0.04 -10.76 8.47
N ALA A 151 0.45 -11.64 7.59
CA ALA A 151 0.14 -11.59 6.16
C ALA A 151 -1.15 -12.30 5.74
N SER A 152 -1.75 -13.19 6.53
CA SER A 152 -2.88 -14.01 6.04
C SER A 152 -4.28 -13.41 6.29
N ASP A 153 -4.45 -12.47 7.22
CA ASP A 153 -5.80 -11.99 7.62
C ASP A 153 -5.88 -10.44 7.78
N SER A 154 -5.09 -9.75 6.96
CA SER A 154 -5.20 -8.30 6.83
C SER A 154 -6.17 -7.97 5.69
N ALA A 155 -7.42 -7.68 6.04
CA ALA A 155 -8.41 -7.03 5.17
C ALA A 155 -7.96 -5.65 4.64
N ASP A 156 -6.76 -5.19 5.00
CA ASP A 156 -6.13 -4.01 4.46
C ASP A 156 -5.08 -4.40 3.39
N PRO A 157 -5.34 -4.15 2.09
CA PRO A 157 -4.39 -4.45 1.02
C PRO A 157 -3.08 -3.64 1.13
N TRP A 158 -3.06 -2.61 1.98
CA TRP A 158 -1.93 -1.71 2.17
C TRP A 158 -1.11 -1.99 3.44
N ALA A 159 -1.39 -3.08 4.15
CA ALA A 159 -0.80 -3.33 5.47
C ALA A 159 0.73 -3.39 5.48
N LYS A 160 1.38 -3.83 4.40
CA LYS A 160 2.84 -3.91 4.31
C LYS A 160 3.55 -2.54 4.35
N TRP A 161 2.84 -1.46 4.01
CA TRP A 161 3.38 -0.09 4.06
C TRP A 161 2.93 0.67 5.32
N ARG A 162 2.34 -0.01 6.29
CA ARG A 162 2.09 0.58 7.61
C ARG A 162 3.41 0.66 8.36
N LYS A 163 3.84 1.87 8.69
CA LYS A 163 4.98 2.13 9.57
C LYS A 163 4.47 2.57 10.93
#